data_AF-A0A367B378-F1
#
_entry.id   AF-A0A367B378-F1
#
_cell.length_a   1.000
_cell.length_b   1.000
_cell.length_c   1.000
_cell.angle_alpha   90.00
_cell.angle_beta   90.00
_cell.angle_gamma   90.00
#
_symmetry.space_group_name_H-M   'P 1'
#
loop_
_entity.id
_entity.type
_entity.pdbx_description
1 polymer ?
#
loop_
_entity_poly.entity_id
_entity_poly.type
_entity_poly.pdbx_seq_one_letter_code
_entity_poly.pdbx_strand_id
1 'polypeptide(L)'
;MPETDATWTCDLCGGIVPPGDGPQGVGLEVSGAGPEGEWAYWDVWFCSQQHAAEWLGRPLPPPPSPDGASPSTTWGDRAAATGCVLLVLWVLALTLVGAWTVVRFLLH
;
A
#
# COMPACT_ATOMS: atom_id res chain seq x y z
N MET A 1 -9.94 17.16 7.76
CA MET A 1 -9.49 16.27 6.66
C MET A 1 -9.47 17.12 5.42
N PRO A 2 -8.31 17.42 4.81
CA PRO A 2 -8.33 17.94 3.46
C PRO A 2 -8.77 16.80 2.53
N GLU A 3 -9.89 16.98 1.85
CA GLU A 3 -10.30 16.15 0.73
C GLU A 3 -9.23 16.34 -0.35
N THR A 4 -8.35 15.36 -0.50
CA THR A 4 -7.52 15.27 -1.70
C THR A 4 -8.45 14.87 -2.83
N ASP A 5 -8.82 15.84 -3.68
CA ASP A 5 -9.51 15.66 -4.95
C ASP A 5 -8.62 14.88 -5.95
N ALA A 6 -8.22 13.67 -5.57
CA ALA A 6 -7.59 12.74 -6.49
C ALA A 6 -8.68 12.31 -7.47
N THR A 7 -8.72 12.97 -8.62
CA THR A 7 -9.59 12.57 -9.72
C THR A 7 -8.88 11.45 -10.46
N TRP A 8 -9.31 10.21 -10.22
CA TRP A 8 -8.81 9.05 -10.94
C TRP A 8 -9.47 8.93 -12.32
N THR A 9 -8.76 8.32 -13.27
CA THR A 9 -9.29 8.02 -14.61
C THR A 9 -9.44 6.52 -14.79
N CYS A 10 -10.46 6.10 -15.54
CA CYS A 10 -10.70 4.70 -15.80
C CYS A 10 -9.65 4.15 -16.76
N ASP A 11 -8.91 3.12 -16.36
CA ASP A 11 -7.86 2.49 -17.18
C ASP A 11 -8.37 1.79 -18.44
N LEU A 12 -9.69 1.60 -18.57
CA LEU A 12 -10.31 1.05 -19.78
C LEU A 12 -10.81 2.12 -20.75
N CYS A 13 -11.55 3.13 -20.26
CA CYS A 13 -12.25 4.10 -21.11
C CYS A 13 -11.72 5.55 -21.01
N GLY A 14 -10.81 5.84 -20.08
CA GLY A 14 -10.27 7.17 -19.81
C GLY A 14 -11.23 8.14 -19.13
N GLY A 15 -12.46 7.71 -18.82
CA GLY A 15 -13.46 8.54 -18.13
C GLY A 15 -13.08 8.81 -16.67
N ILE A 16 -13.67 9.84 -16.06
CA ILE A 16 -13.44 10.17 -14.65
C ILE A 16 -14.07 9.10 -13.75
N VAL A 17 -13.29 8.59 -12.80
CA VAL A 17 -13.77 7.71 -11.73
C VAL A 17 -14.21 8.58 -10.56
N PRO A 18 -15.47 8.48 -10.10
CA PRO A 18 -15.93 9.23 -8.94
C PRO A 18 -15.08 8.91 -7.71
N PRO A 19 -14.72 9.90 -6.89
CA PRO A 19 -13.91 9.64 -5.71
C PRO A 19 -14.69 8.82 -4.66
N GLY A 20 -14.06 7.76 -4.15
CA GLY A 20 -14.51 6.97 -3.00
C GLY A 20 -14.75 5.49 -3.28
N ASP A 21 -14.58 4.66 -2.24
CA ASP A 21 -14.89 3.21 -2.20
C ASP A 21 -16.41 2.92 -2.23
N GLY A 22 -17.15 3.69 -3.03
CA GLY A 22 -18.55 3.47 -3.28
C GLY A 22 -18.78 2.42 -4.38
N PRO A 23 -20.02 1.98 -4.61
CA PRO A 23 -20.36 0.97 -5.62
C PRO A 23 -20.05 1.36 -7.08
N GLN A 24 -19.43 2.52 -7.30
CA GLN A 24 -19.26 3.17 -8.60
C GLN A 24 -17.77 3.29 -9.01
N GLY A 25 -16.84 3.15 -8.07
CA GLY A 25 -15.40 3.07 -8.33
C GLY A 25 -14.89 1.68 -7.99
N VAL A 26 -14.06 1.09 -8.85
CA VAL A 26 -13.42 -0.21 -8.62
C VAL A 26 -11.91 -0.03 -8.77
N GLY A 27 -11.18 -0.10 -7.66
CA GLY A 27 -9.72 -0.25 -7.67
C GLY A 27 -9.35 -1.72 -7.70
N LEU A 28 -8.35 -2.08 -8.51
CA LEU A 28 -7.76 -3.42 -8.53
C LEU A 28 -6.25 -3.34 -8.40
N GLU A 29 -5.72 -4.20 -7.54
CA GLU A 29 -4.30 -4.48 -7.44
C GLU A 29 -4.01 -5.82 -8.09
N VAL A 30 -3.22 -5.83 -9.16
CA VAL A 30 -2.97 -7.03 -9.97
C VAL A 30 -1.49 -7.30 -10.03
N SER A 31 -1.10 -8.56 -9.81
CA SER A 31 0.27 -9.04 -9.99
C SER A 31 0.29 -10.17 -11.00
N GLY A 32 1.22 -10.14 -11.93
CA GLY A 32 1.29 -11.15 -12.99
C GLY A 32 2.45 -10.94 -13.95
N ALA A 33 2.63 -11.92 -14.83
CA ALA A 33 3.59 -11.83 -15.93
C ALA A 33 2.99 -10.99 -17.06
N GLY A 34 3.69 -9.91 -17.42
CA GLY A 34 3.38 -9.11 -18.59
C GLY A 34 3.64 -9.86 -19.91
N PRO A 35 3.45 -9.21 -21.06
CA PRO A 35 3.54 -9.85 -22.37
C PRO A 35 4.95 -10.37 -22.69
N GLU A 36 5.99 -9.82 -22.06
CA GLU A 36 7.38 -10.26 -22.20
C GLU A 36 7.83 -11.24 -21.11
N GLY A 37 6.90 -11.69 -20.24
CA GLY A 37 7.19 -12.62 -19.15
C GLY A 37 7.75 -11.98 -17.88
N GLU A 38 7.96 -10.67 -17.86
CA GLU A 38 8.35 -9.92 -16.66
C GLU A 38 7.20 -9.88 -15.65
N TRP A 39 7.51 -10.17 -14.39
CA TRP A 39 6.55 -10.00 -13.29
C TRP A 39 6.42 -8.53 -12.93
N ALA A 40 5.20 -8.01 -12.91
CA ALA A 40 4.93 -6.64 -12.50
C ALA A 40 3.66 -6.54 -11.65
N TYR A 41 3.46 -5.33 -11.12
CA TYR A 41 2.32 -4.93 -10.30
C TYR A 41 1.60 -3.77 -10.99
N TRP A 42 0.28 -3.84 -11.06
CA TRP A 42 -0.59 -2.81 -11.61
C TRP A 42 -1.58 -2.38 -10.53
N ASP A 43 -1.66 -1.08 -10.30
CA ASP A 43 -2.72 -0.42 -9.53
C ASP A 43 -3.59 0.35 -10.53
N VAL A 44 -4.81 -0.14 -10.75
CA VAL A 44 -5.71 0.33 -11.82
C VAL A 44 -7.10 0.64 -11.26
N TRP A 45 -7.74 1.65 -11.84
CA TRP A 45 -9.02 2.20 -11.41
C TRP A 45 -10.05 2.12 -12.54
N PHE A 46 -11.29 1.75 -12.19
CA PHE A 46 -12.38 1.61 -13.15
C PHE A 46 -13.66 2.29 -12.67
N CYS A 47 -14.42 2.83 -13.61
CA CYS A 47 -15.72 3.44 -13.33
C CYS A 47 -16.86 2.41 -13.15
N SER A 48 -16.58 1.11 -13.31
CA SER A 48 -17.54 0.03 -13.09
C SER A 48 -16.87 -1.34 -12.96
N GLN A 49 -17.56 -2.30 -12.33
CA GLN A 49 -17.11 -3.70 -12.30
C GLN A 49 -17.05 -4.33 -13.69
N GLN A 50 -17.91 -3.91 -14.63
CA GLN A 50 -17.88 -4.40 -16.00
C GLN A 50 -16.58 -4.02 -16.71
N HIS A 51 -16.10 -2.79 -16.52
CA HIS A 51 -14.83 -2.35 -17.10
C HIS A 51 -13.64 -3.08 -16.46
N ALA A 52 -13.68 -3.30 -15.15
CA ALA A 52 -12.66 -4.07 -14.45
C ALA A 52 -12.58 -5.52 -14.97
N ALA A 53 -13.74 -6.17 -15.14
CA ALA A 53 -13.81 -7.53 -15.67
C ALA A 53 -13.33 -7.62 -17.13
N GLU A 54 -13.68 -6.63 -17.96
CA GLU A 54 -13.21 -6.57 -19.34
C GLU A 54 -11.69 -6.37 -19.43
N TRP A 55 -11.12 -5.51 -18.58
CA TRP A 55 -9.67 -5.31 -18.50
C TRP A 55 -8.95 -6.60 -18.07
N LEU A 56 -9.46 -7.30 -17.03
CA LEU A 56 -8.92 -8.59 -16.57
C LEU A 56 -9.03 -9.70 -17.62
N GLY A 57 -9.99 -9.60 -18.55
CA GLY A 57 -10.15 -10.55 -19.65
C GLY A 57 -9.12 -10.38 -20.77
N ARG A 58 -8.33 -9.30 -20.76
CA ARG A 58 -7.30 -9.02 -21.77
C ARG A 58 -5.92 -9.48 -21.26
N PRO A 59 -4.96 -9.76 -22.16
CA PRO A 59 -3.56 -9.90 -21.75
C PRO A 59 -3.11 -8.67 -20.97
N LEU A 60 -2.32 -8.88 -19.92
CA LEU A 60 -1.79 -7.77 -19.12
C LEU A 60 -0.97 -6.83 -20.01
N PRO A 61 -1.11 -5.50 -19.83
CA PRO A 61 -0.30 -4.55 -20.57
C PRO A 61 1.17 -4.64 -20.15
N PRO A 62 2.08 -3.98 -20.89
CA PRO A 62 3.46 -3.84 -20.43
C PRO A 62 3.55 -3.29 -19.00
N PRO A 63 4.60 -3.66 -18.25
CA PRO A 63 4.82 -3.14 -16.90
C PRO A 63 4.75 -1.61 -16.89
N PRO A 64 4.12 -0.99 -15.87
CA PRO A 64 4.19 0.45 -15.71
C PRO A 64 5.65 0.86 -15.46
N SER A 65 6.08 1.97 -16.06
CA SER A 65 7.44 2.49 -15.83
C SER A 65 7.65 2.79 -14.34
N PRO A 66 8.81 2.43 -13.76
CA PRO A 66 9.09 2.61 -12.34
C PRO A 66 9.05 4.07 -11.85
N ASP A 67 9.06 5.04 -12.77
CA ASP A 67 9.15 6.47 -12.46
C ASP A 67 7.84 7.09 -11.93
N GLY A 68 6.72 6.37 -11.95
CA GLY A 68 5.39 6.93 -11.61
C GLY A 68 4.91 6.74 -10.18
N ALA A 69 5.43 5.75 -9.44
CA ALA A 69 4.90 5.36 -8.15
C ALA A 69 5.86 5.72 -7.01
N SER A 70 5.97 7.01 -6.70
CA SER A 70 6.44 7.37 -5.35
C SER A 70 5.32 7.04 -4.36
N PRO A 71 5.50 6.08 -3.44
CA PRO A 71 4.49 5.82 -2.43
C PRO A 71 4.26 7.10 -1.64
N SER A 72 3.06 7.66 -1.73
CA SER A 72 2.67 8.84 -0.98
C SER A 72 2.62 8.46 0.49
N THR A 73 3.72 8.68 1.22
CA THR A 73 3.76 8.37 2.66
C THR A 73 2.70 9.20 3.36
N THR A 74 1.62 8.55 3.79
CA THR A 74 0.52 9.24 4.45
C THR A 74 0.94 9.63 5.87
N TRP A 75 0.22 10.58 6.46
CA TRP A 75 0.46 10.95 7.86
C TRP A 75 0.20 9.76 8.82
N GLY A 76 -0.74 8.88 8.45
CA GLY A 76 -1.02 7.64 9.16
C GLY A 76 0.18 6.68 9.16
N ASP A 77 0.84 6.51 8.01
CA ASP A 77 2.02 5.64 7.90
C ASP A 77 3.16 6.12 8.80
N ARG A 78 3.34 7.45 8.89
CA ARG A 78 4.35 8.04 9.79
C ARG A 78 4.02 7.82 11.26
N ALA A 79 2.74 7.94 11.64
CA ALA A 79 2.30 7.70 13.02
C ALA A 79 2.45 6.21 13.39
N ALA A 80 2.08 5.30 12.49
CA ALA A 80 2.23 3.86 12.68
C ALA A 80 3.71 3.46 12.82
N ALA A 81 4.57 3.95 11.92
CA ALA A 81 6.01 3.71 11.98
C ALA A 81 6.61 4.21 13.30
N THR A 82 6.22 5.42 13.73
CA THR A 82 6.66 6.00 15.00
C THR A 82 6.21 5.15 16.19
N GLY A 83 4.96 4.70 16.20
CA GLY A 83 4.42 3.81 17.23
C GLY A 83 5.18 2.48 17.31
N CYS A 84 5.45 1.85 16.16
CA CYS A 84 6.25 0.62 16.09
C CYS A 84 7.66 0.81 16.67
N VAL A 85 8.33 1.91 16.31
CA VAL A 85 9.68 2.23 16.84
C VAL A 85 9.64 2.41 18.37
N LEU A 86 8.66 3.16 18.88
CA LEU A 86 8.50 3.37 20.32
C LEU A 86 8.24 2.06 21.07
N LEU A 87 7.41 1.17 20.52
CA LEU A 87 7.13 -0.14 21.11
C LEU A 87 8.40 -1.01 21.18
N VAL A 88 9.18 -1.06 20.10
CA VAL A 88 10.44 -1.79 20.05
C VAL A 88 11.43 -1.26 21.09
N LEU A 89 11.59 0.07 21.18
CA LEU A 89 12.45 0.70 22.17
C LEU A 89 12.01 0.40 23.60
N TRP A 90 10.70 0.37 23.85
CA TRP A 90 10.15 0.05 25.16
C TRP A 90 10.43 -1.40 25.58
N VAL A 91 10.25 -2.37 24.66
CA VAL A 91 10.58 -3.78 24.90
C VAL A 91 12.07 -3.96 25.17
N LEU A 92 12.94 -3.29 24.40
CA LEU A 92 14.38 -3.32 24.63
C LEU A 92 14.74 -2.76 26.01
N ALA A 93 14.15 -1.63 26.42
CA ALA A 93 14.36 -1.05 27.73
C ALA A 93 13.96 -2.00 28.87
N LEU A 94 12.78 -2.64 28.77
CA LEU A 94 12.34 -3.63 29.76
C LEU A 94 13.25 -4.85 29.82
N THR A 95 13.73 -5.32 28.67
CA THR A 95 14.65 -6.45 28.60
C THR A 95 15.98 -6.13 29.29
N LEU A 96 16.52 -4.93 29.07
CA LEU A 96 17.74 -4.46 29.74
C LEU A 96 17.55 -4.30 31.25
N VAL A 97 16.40 -3.76 31.69
CA VAL A 97 16.09 -3.64 33.13
C VAL A 97 15.96 -5.03 33.76
N GLY A 98 15.29 -5.98 33.11
CA GLY A 98 15.19 -7.35 33.57
C GLY A 98 16.55 -8.02 33.68
N ALA A 99 17.36 -7.95 32.62
CA ALA A 99 18.72 -8.50 32.60
C ALA A 99 19.61 -7.90 33.70
N TRP A 100 19.56 -6.57 33.87
CA TRP A 100 20.26 -5.87 34.95
C TRP A 100 19.85 -6.35 36.33
N THR A 101 18.54 -6.54 36.55
CA THR A 101 18.00 -7.01 37.83
C THR A 101 18.47 -8.43 38.15
N VAL A 102 18.47 -9.32 37.15
CA VAL A 102 18.98 -10.70 37.28
C VAL A 102 20.48 -10.70 37.60
N VAL A 103 21.28 -9.92 36.87
CA VAL A 103 22.73 -9.81 37.12
C VAL A 103 22.99 -9.29 38.53
N ARG A 104 22.28 -8.24 38.96
CA ARG A 104 22.40 -7.70 40.32
C ARG A 104 22.06 -8.74 41.38
N PHE A 105 21.02 -9.56 41.16
CA PHE A 105 20.63 -10.62 42.09
C PHE A 105 21.66 -11.76 42.16
N LEU A 106 22.30 -12.12 41.05
CA LEU A 106 23.32 -13.17 41.03
C LEU A 106 24.67 -12.73 41.62
N LEU A 107 24.95 -11.42 41.63
CA LEU A 107 26.19 -10.85 42.16
C LEU A 107 26.10 -10.39 43.62
N HIS A 108 24.92 -10.47 44.24
CA HIS A 108 24.67 -10.14 45.64
C HIS A 108 24.29 -11.39 46.44
#